data_AF-A0A061QWP4-F1
#
_entry.id   AF-A0A061QWP4-F1
#
_cell.length_a   1.000
_cell.length_b   1.000
_cell.length_c   1.000
_cell.angle_alpha   90.00
_cell.angle_beta   90.00
_cell.angle_gamma   90.00
#
_symmetry.space_group_name_H-M   'P 1'
#
loop_
_entity.id
_entity.type
_entity.pdbx_description
1 polymer ?
#
loop_
_entity_poly.entity_id
_entity_poly.type
_entity_poly.pdbx_seq_one_letter_code
_entity_poly.pdbx_strand_id
1 'polypeptide(L)'
;MARVKRAGAAFMMVSREAMLRLRQAYPSLAYVDPPSGQTHYGLFHTGFEGGDGDRRWVSEDFSFCDRWRAVGGEVWVDLTTGLNHTGSFRFEGAHWVLRFQEKPPQRDKATDKEL
;
A
#
# COMPACT_ATOMS: atom_id res chain seq x y z
N MET A 1 8.92 -4.28 -9.03
CA MET A 1 7.90 -3.42 -8.40
C MET A 1 6.65 -3.38 -9.26
N ALA A 2 5.47 -3.18 -8.66
CA ALA A 2 4.20 -3.02 -9.35
C ALA A 2 3.49 -1.75 -8.90
N ARG A 3 2.89 -1.01 -9.85
CA ARG A 3 2.10 0.19 -9.53
C ARG A 3 0.72 -0.22 -9.05
N VAL A 4 0.26 0.39 -7.95
CA VAL A 4 -1.04 0.12 -7.36
C VAL A 4 -1.78 1.41 -7.05
N LYS A 5 -3.09 1.31 -6.79
CA LYS A 5 -3.91 2.46 -6.35
C LYS A 5 -3.70 2.80 -4.88
N ARG A 6 -3.61 1.76 -4.04
CA ARG A 6 -3.51 1.83 -2.59
C ARG A 6 -2.71 0.63 -2.10
N ALA A 7 -1.97 0.78 -1.01
CA ALA A 7 -1.25 -0.28 -0.32
C ALA A 7 -1.34 -0.03 1.19
N GLY A 8 -1.19 -1.08 2.00
CA GLY A 8 -1.03 -0.92 3.44
C GLY A 8 0.32 -0.28 3.79
N ALA A 9 0.40 0.42 4.91
CA ALA A 9 1.58 1.17 5.32
C ALA A 9 2.53 0.40 6.25
N ALA A 10 2.24 -0.88 6.53
CA ALA A 10 2.99 -1.73 7.47
C ALA A 10 4.51 -1.69 7.29
N PHE A 11 4.99 -1.64 6.03
CA PHE A 11 6.38 -1.36 5.70
C PHE A 11 6.40 -0.47 4.46
N MET A 12 6.50 0.84 4.68
CA MET A 12 6.40 1.85 3.64
C MET A 12 7.66 2.73 3.64
N MET A 13 8.15 3.01 2.44
CA MET A 13 9.19 4.02 2.24
C MET A 13 8.55 5.26 1.60
N VAL A 14 8.75 6.41 2.24
CA VAL A 14 8.25 7.70 1.76
C VAL A 14 9.42 8.68 1.66
N SER A 15 9.58 9.32 0.50
CA SER A 15 10.63 10.34 0.35
C SER A 15 10.27 11.60 1.14
N ARG A 16 11.29 12.33 1.60
CA ARG A 16 11.10 13.63 2.25
C ARG A 16 10.33 14.61 1.37
N GLU A 17 10.59 14.59 0.06
CA GLU A 17 9.90 15.42 -0.91
C GLU A 17 8.39 15.13 -0.95
N ALA A 18 7.99 13.85 -0.94
CA ALA A 18 6.59 13.47 -0.92
C ALA A 18 5.86 14.04 0.32
N MET A 19 6.50 13.95 1.50
CA MET A 19 5.95 14.52 2.74
C MET A 19 5.81 16.05 2.67
N LEU A 20 6.78 16.75 2.09
CA LEU A 20 6.72 18.21 1.92
C LEU A 20 5.63 18.64 0.94
N ARG A 21 5.48 17.92 -0.18
CA ARG A 21 4.41 18.18 -1.15
C ARG A 21 3.02 17.97 -0.53
N LEU A 22 2.85 16.89 0.21
CA LEU A 22 1.60 16.63 0.95
C LEU A 22 1.31 17.73 1.98
N ARG A 23 2.32 18.15 2.74
CA ARG A 23 2.19 19.26 3.69
C ARG A 23 1.69 20.55 3.01
N GLN A 24 2.25 20.88 1.85
CA GLN A 24 1.86 22.08 1.09
C GLN A 24 0.45 21.98 0.51
N ALA A 25 0.07 20.80 0.00
CA ALA A 25 -1.23 20.56 -0.62
C ALA A 25 -2.38 20.45 0.39
N TYR A 26 -2.10 20.04 1.63
CA TYR A 26 -3.11 19.79 2.66
C TYR A 26 -2.89 20.64 3.93
N PRO A 27 -2.95 21.98 3.83
CA PRO A 27 -2.79 22.85 5.00
C PRO A 27 -3.89 22.64 6.06
N SER A 28 -5.08 22.19 5.64
CA SER A 28 -6.21 21.89 6.53
C SER A 28 -5.99 20.69 7.47
N LEU A 29 -4.95 19.89 7.23
CA LEU A 29 -4.58 18.76 8.10
C LEU A 29 -3.58 19.17 9.18
N ALA A 30 -3.19 20.46 9.24
CA ALA A 30 -2.34 20.98 10.28
C ALA A 30 -3.09 20.97 11.63
N TYR A 31 -2.42 20.54 12.70
CA TYR A 31 -2.91 20.65 14.05
C TYR A 31 -1.76 21.00 15.00
N VAL A 32 -2.09 21.67 16.10
CA VAL A 32 -1.13 21.97 17.16
C VAL A 32 -1.18 20.83 18.17
N ASP A 33 -0.04 20.18 18.40
CA ASP A 33 0.11 19.20 19.46
C ASP A 33 0.12 19.91 20.82
N PRO A 34 -0.89 19.72 21.69
CA PRO A 34 -1.02 20.52 22.91
C PRO A 34 0.17 20.44 23.88
N PRO A 35 0.79 19.26 24.11
CA PRO A 35 1.97 19.14 24.96
C PRO A 35 3.20 19.89 24.46
N SER A 36 3.48 19.86 23.15
CA SER A 36 4.70 20.45 22.59
C SER A 36 4.52 21.86 22.02
N GLY A 37 3.29 22.27 21.73
CA GLY A 37 2.97 23.49 20.99
C GLY A 37 3.40 23.46 19.51
N GLN A 38 3.92 22.32 19.02
CA GLN A 38 4.40 22.19 17.65
C GLN A 38 3.24 21.93 16.68
N THR A 39 3.39 22.41 15.44
CA THR A 39 2.45 22.10 14.36
C THR A 39 2.83 20.79 13.68
N HIS A 40 1.91 19.83 13.69
CA HIS A 40 2.00 18.57 12.99
C HIS A 40 0.96 18.50 11.87
N TYR A 41 1.09 17.51 10.99
CA TYR A 41 0.15 17.30 9.88
C TYR A 41 -0.39 15.88 9.93
N GLY A 42 -1.72 15.75 10.03
CA GLY A 42 -2.43 14.48 10.05
C GLY A 42 -2.52 13.82 8.67
N LEU A 43 -1.38 13.62 7.98
CA LEU A 43 -1.36 13.08 6.61
C LEU A 43 -1.90 11.63 6.52
N PHE A 44 -1.78 10.90 7.62
CA PHE A 44 -2.28 9.53 7.81
C PHE A 44 -3.67 9.50 8.46
N HIS A 45 -4.35 10.65 8.66
CA HIS A 45 -5.69 10.61 9.25
C HIS A 45 -6.66 9.86 8.33
N THR A 46 -7.52 9.05 8.93
CA THR A 46 -8.57 8.30 8.24
C THR A 46 -9.52 9.25 7.52
N GLY A 47 -10.27 8.71 6.55
CA GLY A 47 -11.15 9.49 5.71
C GLY A 47 -12.48 8.80 5.48
N PHE A 48 -13.35 9.50 4.75
CA PHE A 48 -14.59 8.95 4.22
C PHE A 48 -14.65 9.25 2.73
N GLU A 49 -15.09 8.27 1.96
CA GLU A 49 -15.31 8.36 0.51
C GLU A 49 -16.79 8.11 0.22
N GLY A 50 -17.36 8.75 -0.81
CA GLY A 50 -18.77 8.63 -1.17
C GLY A 50 -19.63 9.84 -0.78
N GLY A 51 -20.88 9.82 -1.24
CA GLY A 51 -21.87 10.89 -1.02
C GLY A 51 -22.79 10.62 0.17
N ASP A 52 -23.76 11.52 0.38
CA ASP A 52 -24.75 11.35 1.43
C ASP A 52 -25.58 10.08 1.20
N GLY A 53 -25.62 9.22 2.22
CA GLY A 53 -26.29 7.91 2.17
C GLY A 53 -25.38 6.72 1.82
N ASP A 54 -24.17 6.95 1.30
CA ASP A 54 -23.21 5.87 0.94
C ASP A 54 -21.76 6.26 1.28
N ARG A 55 -21.55 6.86 2.46
CA ARG A 55 -20.19 7.15 2.94
C ARG A 55 -19.52 5.89 3.45
N ARG A 56 -18.41 5.54 2.81
CA ARG A 56 -17.53 4.46 3.22
C ARG A 56 -16.33 4.99 3.99
N TRP A 57 -16.03 4.37 5.12
CA TRP A 57 -14.79 4.62 5.86
C TRP A 57 -13.56 4.16 5.06
N VAL A 58 -12.52 4.98 5.05
CA VAL A 58 -11.23 4.72 4.43
C VAL A 58 -10.15 4.69 5.50
N SER A 59 -9.37 3.61 5.51
CA SER A 59 -8.27 3.44 6.47
C SER A 59 -7.20 4.53 6.32
N GLU A 60 -6.38 4.66 7.36
CA GLU A 60 -5.21 5.52 7.44
C GLU A 60 -4.32 5.42 6.19
N ASP A 61 -3.81 4.21 5.92
CA ASP A 61 -2.90 3.91 4.81
C ASP A 61 -3.49 4.30 3.46
N PHE A 62 -4.78 4.00 3.28
CA PHE A 62 -5.49 4.25 2.03
C PHE A 62 -5.78 5.74 1.85
N SER A 63 -6.12 6.42 2.94
CA SER A 63 -6.32 7.87 2.93
C SER A 63 -4.99 8.59 2.61
N PHE A 64 -3.86 8.11 3.14
CA PHE A 64 -2.54 8.61 2.75
C PHE A 64 -2.24 8.37 1.26
N CYS A 65 -2.47 7.16 0.76
CA CYS A 65 -2.29 6.82 -0.66
C CYS A 65 -3.14 7.72 -1.57
N ASP A 66 -4.39 7.98 -1.21
CA ASP A 66 -5.30 8.81 -1.98
C ASP A 66 -4.86 10.27 -1.99
N ARG A 67 -4.42 10.81 -0.85
CA ARG A 67 -3.84 12.16 -0.77
C ARG A 67 -2.59 12.29 -1.64
N TRP A 68 -1.71 11.29 -1.58
CA TRP A 68 -0.49 11.28 -2.40
C TRP A 68 -0.82 11.26 -3.89
N ARG A 69 -1.77 10.43 -4.30
CA ARG A 69 -2.20 10.35 -5.70
C ARG A 69 -2.93 11.61 -6.17
N ALA A 70 -3.71 12.26 -5.31
CA ALA A 70 -4.40 13.51 -5.63
C ALA A 70 -3.43 14.66 -5.94
N VAL A 71 -2.20 14.61 -5.41
CA VAL A 71 -1.12 15.58 -5.74
C VAL A 71 -0.17 15.08 -6.84
N GLY A 72 -0.61 14.10 -7.64
CA GLY A 72 0.14 13.54 -8.77
C GLY A 72 1.17 12.49 -8.39
N GLY A 73 1.12 11.98 -7.16
CA GLY A 73 1.99 10.93 -6.67
C GLY A 73 1.65 9.53 -7.20
N GLU A 74 2.63 8.63 -7.15
CA GLU A 74 2.47 7.23 -7.52
C GLU A 74 2.74 6.32 -6.33
N VAL A 75 1.98 5.22 -6.22
CA VAL A 75 2.15 4.20 -5.19
C VAL A 75 2.68 2.93 -5.84
N TRP A 76 3.77 2.42 -5.30
CA TRP A 76 4.48 1.25 -5.80
C TRP A 76 4.63 0.22 -4.68
N VAL A 77 4.47 -1.05 -5.04
CA VAL A 77 4.72 -2.20 -4.16
C VAL A 77 5.92 -2.96 -4.67
N ASP A 78 6.85 -3.28 -3.79
CA ASP A 78 7.89 -4.25 -4.08
C ASP A 78 7.34 -5.67 -3.86
N LEU A 79 7.47 -6.50 -4.89
CA LEU A 79 7.01 -7.90 -4.88
C LEU A 79 8.13 -8.87 -4.51
N THR A 80 9.36 -8.37 -4.35
CA THR A 80 10.53 -9.19 -4.03
C THR A 80 10.76 -9.32 -2.52
N THR A 81 10.30 -8.34 -1.74
CA THR A 81 10.35 -8.37 -0.28
C THR A 81 9.19 -9.20 0.29
N GLY A 82 9.52 -10.31 0.96
CA GLY A 82 8.55 -11.14 1.67
C GLY A 82 8.21 -10.56 3.05
N LEU A 83 6.94 -10.22 3.28
CA LEU A 83 6.44 -9.78 4.58
C LEU A 83 5.33 -10.70 5.05
N ASN A 84 5.40 -11.15 6.31
CA ASN A 84 4.35 -11.92 6.96
C ASN A 84 3.59 -11.02 7.92
N HIS A 85 2.27 -10.95 7.78
CA HIS A 85 1.42 -10.26 8.74
C HIS A 85 0.86 -11.27 9.75
N THR A 86 1.26 -11.17 11.01
CA THR A 86 0.81 -12.07 12.08
C THR A 86 -0.10 -11.30 13.03
N GLY A 87 -1.42 -11.51 12.91
CA GLY A 87 -2.42 -11.12 13.89
C GLY A 87 -3.08 -12.36 14.49
N SER A 88 -4.39 -12.33 14.74
CA SER A 88 -5.17 -13.54 15.10
C SER A 88 -5.15 -14.62 14.00
N PHE A 89 -4.82 -14.23 12.77
CA PHE A 89 -4.52 -15.10 11.64
C PHE A 89 -3.19 -14.65 11.01
N ARG A 90 -2.40 -15.61 10.49
CA ARG A 90 -1.15 -15.33 9.79
C ARG A 90 -1.39 -15.28 8.28
N PHE A 91 -1.03 -14.16 7.67
CA PHE A 91 -0.97 -14.01 6.22
C PHE A 91 0.49 -14.05 5.77
N GLU A 92 0.85 -15.01 4.91
CA GLU A 92 2.21 -15.21 4.45
C GLU A 92 2.46 -14.55 3.08
N GLY A 93 3.52 -13.75 2.99
CA GLY A 93 3.85 -12.99 1.77
C GLY A 93 4.44 -13.85 0.65
N ALA A 94 5.13 -14.94 0.98
CA ALA A 94 5.85 -15.77 -0.01
C ALA A 94 4.93 -16.57 -0.94
N HIS A 95 3.68 -16.84 -0.53
CA HIS A 95 2.85 -17.83 -1.20
C HIS A 95 2.06 -17.28 -2.41
N TRP A 96 1.99 -15.96 -2.57
CA TRP A 96 1.16 -15.30 -3.60
C TRP A 96 1.89 -15.08 -4.92
N VAL A 97 3.18 -14.74 -4.90
CA VAL A 97 3.98 -14.49 -6.13
C VAL A 97 4.12 -15.76 -6.97
N LEU A 98 4.23 -16.93 -6.34
CA LEU A 98 4.32 -18.23 -7.02
C LEU A 98 3.07 -18.55 -7.87
N ARG A 99 1.90 -17.95 -7.58
CA ARG A 99 0.68 -18.15 -8.37
C ARG A 99 0.70 -17.40 -9.72
N PHE A 100 1.61 -16.44 -9.88
CA PHE A 100 1.79 -15.67 -11.12
C PHE A 100 3.02 -16.11 -11.91
N GLN A 101 3.77 -17.10 -11.42
CA GLN A 101 4.81 -17.75 -12.20
C GLN A 101 4.12 -18.75 -13.14
N GLU A 102 4.42 -18.66 -14.44
CA GLU A 102 3.96 -19.64 -15.41
C GLU A 102 4.34 -21.05 -14.92
N LYS A 103 3.38 -21.98 -14.99
CA LYS A 103 3.71 -23.39 -14.78
C LYS A 103 4.74 -23.79 -15.85
N PRO A 104 5.85 -24.46 -15.47
CA PRO A 104 6.76 -24.98 -16.47
C PRO A 104 6.00 -25.90 -17.44
N PRO A 105 6.35 -25.90 -18.75
CA PRO A 105 5.68 -26.74 -19.72
C PRO A 105 5.73 -28.20 -19.24
N GLN A 106 4.56 -28.86 -19.19
CA GLN A 106 4.48 -30.27 -18.87
C GLN A 106 5.26 -31.04 -19.93
N ARG A 107 6.29 -31.80 -19.51
CA ARG A 107 6.91 -32.80 -20.38
C ARG A 107 5.91 -33.93 -20.59
N ASP A 108 5.53 -34.16 -21.84
CA ASP A 108 4.73 -35.32 -22.21
C ASP A 108 5.50 -36.61 -21.89
N LYS A 109 4.86 -37.52 -21.15
CA LYS A 109 5.39 -38.85 -20.81
C LYS A 109 5.29 -39.82 -21.99
N ALA A 110 5.73 -39.41 -23.17
CA ALA A 110 5.60 -40.18 -24.40
C ALA A 110 6.91 -40.24 -25.18
N THR A 111 8.02 -40.57 -24.52
CA THR A 111 9.26 -41.09 -25.14
C THR A 111 10.16 -41.55 -24.00
N ASP A 112 9.80 -42.68 -23.38
CA ASP A 112 10.72 -43.48 -22.57
C ASP A 112 10.27 -44.95 -22.62
N LYS A 113 10.22 -45.46 -23.85
CA LYS A 113 10.19 -46.88 -24.18
C LYS A 113 11.08 -47.04 -25.40
N GLU A 114 12.38 -47.18 -25.15
CA GLU A 114 13.33 -48.00 -25.91
C GLU A 114 14.73 -47.73 -25.36
N LEU A 115 15.17 -48.61 -24.46
CA LEU A 115 16.50 -49.25 -24.40
C LEU A 115 16.47 -50.34 -23.32
#